data_AF-A0A5S3YZK6-F1
#
_entry.id   AF-A0A5S3YZK6-F1
#
_cell.length_a   1.000
_cell.length_b   1.000
_cell.length_c   1.000
_cell.angle_alpha   90.00
_cell.angle_beta   90.00
_cell.angle_gamma   90.00
#
_symmetry.space_group_name_H-M   'P 1'
#
loop_
_entity.id
_entity.type
_entity.pdbx_description
1 polymer ?
#
loop_
_entity_poly.entity_id
_entity_poly.type
_entity_poly.pdbx_seq_one_letter_code
_entity_poly.pdbx_strand_id
1 'polypeptide(L)'
;MSVKRISQFFSPRSVAVIGASNNPSRAGYIVMRNLLQGGFKGPIMPVSPKHNAVHGVLAYPNIDSLPHTPDLAVICTNKTTINSIIEQLGKRGCQHA
;
A
#
# COMPACT_ATOMS: atom_id res chain seq x y z
N MET A 1 8.78 -6.44 25.13
CA MET A 1 8.31 -6.46 23.73
C MET A 1 9.45 -6.02 22.83
N SER A 2 9.96 -6.91 21.97
CA SER A 2 11.32 -6.85 21.42
C SER A 2 11.42 -6.01 20.13
N VAL A 3 12.51 -5.25 20.01
CA VAL A 3 12.96 -4.36 18.91
C VAL A 3 12.78 -4.99 17.50
N LYS A 4 12.75 -6.33 17.41
CA LYS A 4 12.47 -7.09 16.19
C LYS A 4 11.19 -6.66 15.46
N ARG A 5 10.08 -6.37 16.17
CA ARG A 5 8.81 -5.98 15.51
C ARG A 5 8.90 -4.63 14.80
N ILE A 6 9.67 -3.68 15.35
CA ILE A 6 9.84 -2.36 14.73
C ILE A 6 10.72 -2.45 13.48
N SER A 7 11.72 -3.34 13.47
CA SER A 7 12.58 -3.52 12.30
C SER A 7 11.83 -3.97 11.05
N GLN A 8 10.78 -4.78 11.20
CA GLN A 8 9.94 -5.24 10.09
C GLN A 8 9.11 -4.11 9.47
N PHE A 9 8.77 -3.08 10.25
CA PHE A 9 8.10 -1.88 9.77
C PHE A 9 9.03 -1.00 8.90
N PHE A 10 10.31 -0.90 9.29
CA PHE A 10 11.32 -0.13 8.56
C PHE A 10 11.97 -0.88 7.39
N SER A 11 11.73 -2.19 7.25
CA SER A 11 12.27 -3.01 6.17
C SER A 11 11.24 -4.03 5.65
N PRO A 12 10.09 -3.57 5.13
CA PRO A 12 9.08 -4.46 4.56
C PRO A 12 9.61 -5.07 3.24
N ARG A 13 9.24 -6.32 2.95
CA ARG A 13 9.61 -6.97 1.67
C ARG A 13 8.63 -6.65 0.55
N SER A 14 7.45 -6.13 0.88
CA SER A 14 6.43 -5.70 -0.08
C SER A 14 5.55 -4.60 0.52
N VAL A 15 5.10 -3.65 -0.30
CA VAL A 15 4.24 -2.54 0.14
C VAL A 15 2.98 -2.45 -0.70
N ALA A 16 1.81 -2.37 -0.08
CA ALA A 16 0.57 -1.99 -0.75
C ALA A 16 0.26 -0.51 -0.50
N VAL A 17 -0.08 0.24 -1.54
CA VAL A 17 -0.48 1.65 -1.41
C VAL A 17 -1.98 1.77 -1.69
N ILE A 18 -2.78 1.90 -0.62
CA ILE A 18 -4.24 1.97 -0.72
C ILE A 18 -4.67 3.39 -1.02
N GLY A 19 -5.42 3.61 -2.10
CA GLY A 19 -5.72 4.96 -2.57
C GLY A 19 -4.61 5.54 -3.45
N ALA A 20 -3.83 4.67 -4.11
CA ALA A 20 -2.87 5.08 -5.13
C ALA A 20 -3.57 5.86 -6.27
N SER A 21 -2.89 6.87 -6.81
CA SER A 21 -3.47 7.79 -7.79
C SER A 21 -2.39 8.43 -8.66
N ASN A 22 -2.73 8.77 -9.91
CA ASN A 22 -1.89 9.61 -10.78
C ASN A 22 -2.12 11.11 -10.57
N ASN A 23 -2.96 11.52 -9.62
CA ASN A 23 -3.19 12.94 -9.33
C ASN A 23 -2.11 13.46 -8.36
N PRO A 24 -1.27 14.43 -8.78
CA PRO A 24 -0.18 14.96 -7.95
C PRO A 24 -0.60 15.56 -6.60
N SER A 25 -1.85 16.00 -6.46
CA SER A 25 -2.36 16.57 -5.21
C SER A 25 -2.73 15.54 -4.14
N ARG A 26 -2.73 14.24 -4.47
CA ARG A 26 -3.15 13.17 -3.55
C ARG A 26 -1.96 12.52 -2.86
N ALA A 27 -2.11 12.21 -1.58
CA ALA A 27 -1.09 11.50 -0.80
C ALA A 27 -0.61 10.20 -1.47
N GLY A 28 -1.53 9.43 -2.07
CA GLY A 28 -1.19 8.18 -2.77
C GLY A 28 -0.26 8.36 -3.97
N TYR A 29 -0.28 9.52 -4.64
CA TYR A 29 0.70 9.87 -5.68
C TYR A 29 2.09 10.07 -5.07
N ILE A 30 2.17 10.84 -3.99
CA ILE A 30 3.43 11.17 -3.32
C ILE A 30 4.09 9.90 -2.77
N VAL A 31 3.31 9.02 -2.11
CA VAL A 31 3.81 7.75 -1.58
C VAL A 31 4.34 6.85 -2.70
N MET A 32 3.59 6.68 -3.78
CA MET A 32 4.03 5.89 -4.93
C MET A 32 5.32 6.44 -5.53
N ARG A 33 5.38 7.75 -5.76
CA ARG A 33 6.58 8.43 -6.27
C ARG A 33 7.78 8.18 -5.36
N ASN A 34 7.62 8.33 -4.05
CA ASN A 34 8.71 8.18 -3.09
C ASN A 34 9.22 6.74 -3.02
N LEU A 35 8.35 5.73 -3.07
CA LEU A 35 8.76 4.32 -3.09
C LEU A 35 9.56 3.99 -4.36
N LEU A 36 9.11 4.48 -5.51
CA LEU A 36 9.78 4.26 -6.80
C LEU A 36 11.12 5.00 -6.88
N GLN A 37 11.15 6.28 -6.54
CA GLN A 37 12.37 7.10 -6.59
C GLN A 37 13.37 6.73 -5.48
N GLY A 38 12.87 6.24 -4.34
CA GLY A 38 13.69 5.75 -3.24
C GLY A 38 14.31 4.37 -3.50
N GLY A 39 14.03 3.74 -4.64
CA GLY A 39 14.63 2.46 -5.02
C GLY A 39 14.17 1.29 -4.15
N PHE A 40 12.91 1.31 -3.67
CA PHE A 40 12.35 0.18 -2.95
C PHE A 40 12.44 -1.09 -3.80
N LYS A 41 13.10 -2.12 -3.26
CA LYS A 41 13.46 -3.33 -4.02
C LYS A 41 12.38 -4.41 -4.02
N GLY A 42 11.35 -4.27 -3.18
CA GLY A 42 10.25 -5.22 -3.09
C GLY A 42 9.08 -4.87 -4.02
N PRO A 43 8.07 -5.75 -4.11
CA PRO A 43 6.85 -5.46 -4.85
C PRO A 43 6.12 -4.24 -4.28
N ILE A 44 5.80 -3.29 -5.16
CA ILE A 44 4.89 -2.18 -4.87
C ILE A 44 3.56 -2.54 -5.49
N MET A 45 2.50 -2.60 -4.69
CA MET A 45 1.16 -2.99 -5.10
C MET A 45 0.19 -1.81 -4.93
N PRO A 46 0.03 -0.96 -5.95
CA PRO A 46 -0.94 0.14 -5.91
C PRO A 46 -2.36 -0.43 -5.90
N VAL A 47 -3.20 0.06 -4.99
CA VAL A 47 -4.63 -0.27 -4.97
C VAL A 47 -5.43 0.97 -5.32
N SER A 48 -6.13 0.92 -6.46
CA SER A 48 -6.92 2.01 -7.01
C SER A 48 -8.10 1.47 -7.82
N PRO A 49 -9.35 1.73 -7.40
CA PRO A 49 -10.53 1.37 -8.18
C PRO A 49 -10.64 2.14 -9.52
N LYS A 50 -9.89 3.25 -9.66
CA LYS A 50 -10.03 4.19 -10.79
C LYS A 50 -8.93 4.08 -11.84
N HIS A 51 -7.79 3.50 -11.51
CA HIS A 51 -6.62 3.50 -12.38
C HIS A 51 -6.17 2.06 -12.62
N ASN A 52 -5.93 1.69 -13.87
CA ASN A 52 -5.33 0.40 -14.22
C ASN A 52 -3.82 0.39 -13.98
N ALA A 53 -3.18 1.57 -13.96
CA ALA A 53 -1.78 1.73 -13.61
C ALA A 53 -1.54 3.07 -12.89
N VAL A 54 -0.62 3.08 -11.93
CA VAL A 54 -0.17 4.27 -11.20
C VAL A 54 1.34 4.39 -11.34
N HIS A 55 1.82 5.51 -11.89
CA HIS A 55 3.24 5.68 -12.26
C HIS A 55 3.81 4.55 -13.14
N GLY A 56 2.98 3.96 -14.01
CA GLY A 56 3.37 2.84 -14.87
C GLY A 56 3.39 1.46 -14.19
N VAL A 57 3.12 1.40 -12.88
CA VAL A 57 2.97 0.14 -12.14
C VAL A 57 1.51 -0.32 -12.22
N LEU A 58 1.27 -1.60 -12.54
CA LEU A 58 -0.07 -2.18 -12.57
C LEU A 58 -0.77 -2.01 -11.22
N ALA A 59 -1.98 -1.48 -11.26
CA ALA A 59 -2.77 -1.21 -10.08
C ALA A 59 -3.92 -2.21 -9.96
N TYR A 60 -4.25 -2.56 -8.72
CA TYR A 60 -5.31 -3.51 -8.39
C TYR A 60 -6.59 -2.76 -8.01
N PRO A 61 -7.77 -3.23 -8.43
CA PRO A 61 -9.02 -2.51 -8.19
C PRO A 61 -9.44 -2.50 -6.72
N ASN A 62 -9.00 -3.47 -5.92
CA ASN A 62 -9.31 -3.61 -4.50
C ASN A 62 -8.25 -4.46 -3.77
N ILE A 63 -8.36 -4.55 -2.44
CA ILE A 63 -7.43 -5.29 -1.57
C ILE A 63 -7.47 -6.79 -1.84
N ASP A 64 -8.63 -7.36 -2.17
CA ASP A 64 -8.80 -8.79 -2.45
C ASP A 64 -8.12 -9.22 -3.76
N SER A 65 -7.94 -8.28 -4.69
CA SER A 65 -7.24 -8.53 -5.96
C SER A 65 -5.71 -8.55 -5.83
N LEU A 66 -5.15 -8.24 -4.65
CA LEU A 66 -3.71 -8.28 -4.44
C LEU A 66 -3.15 -9.71 -4.63
N PRO A 67 -2.01 -9.87 -5.32
CA PRO A 67 -1.44 -11.18 -5.64
C PRO A 67 -0.93 -11.93 -4.39
N HIS A 68 -0.55 -11.19 -3.35
CA HIS A 68 -0.19 -11.73 -2.04
C HIS A 68 -0.47 -10.69 -0.95
N THR A 69 -0.45 -11.13 0.30
CA THR A 69 -0.59 -10.22 1.44
C THR A 69 0.61 -9.28 1.53
N PRO A 70 0.41 -7.96 1.67
CA PRO A 70 1.51 -7.03 1.87
C PRO A 70 2.09 -7.12 3.28
N ASP A 71 3.42 -7.08 3.39
CA ASP A 71 4.13 -6.89 4.67
C ASP A 71 3.78 -5.53 5.34
N LEU A 72 3.57 -4.48 4.52
CA LEU A 72 3.16 -3.13 4.93
C LEU A 72 2.09 -2.56 3.99
N ALA A 73 1.02 -2.01 4.54
CA ALA A 73 0.07 -1.18 3.79
C ALA A 73 0.25 0.30 4.14
N VAL A 74 0.12 1.19 3.15
CA VAL A 74 0.07 2.63 3.35
C VAL A 74 -1.30 3.13 2.90
N ILE A 75 -2.10 3.63 3.83
CA ILE A 75 -3.48 4.03 3.58
C ILE A 75 -3.56 5.53 3.24
N CYS A 76 -3.91 5.84 1.99
CA CYS A 76 -4.04 7.20 1.43
C CYS A 76 -5.48 7.51 0.99
N THR A 77 -6.48 7.01 1.72
CA THR A 77 -7.92 7.19 1.43
C THR A 77 -8.58 8.20 2.35
N ASN A 78 -9.88 8.46 2.15
CA ASN A 78 -10.66 9.31 3.06
C ASN A 78 -10.89 8.59 4.40
N LYS A 79 -11.24 9.36 5.44
CA LYS A 79 -11.44 8.83 6.80
C LYS A 79 -12.55 7.79 6.88
N THR A 80 -13.59 7.92 6.06
CA THR A 80 -14.77 7.05 6.11
C THR A 80 -14.49 5.63 5.65
N THR A 81 -13.45 5.39 4.83
CA THR A 81 -13.12 4.04 4.35
C THR A 81 -12.08 3.31 5.21
N ILE A 82 -11.47 3.99 6.20
CA ILE A 82 -10.33 3.44 6.96
C ILE A 82 -10.68 2.14 7.68
N ASN A 83 -11.79 2.10 8.40
CA ASN A 83 -12.17 0.90 9.17
C ASN A 83 -12.34 -0.33 8.28
N SER A 84 -13.01 -0.16 7.13
CA SER A 84 -13.19 -1.25 6.16
C SER A 84 -11.87 -1.72 5.57
N ILE A 85 -10.95 -0.80 5.26
CA ILE A 85 -9.62 -1.12 4.73
C ILE A 85 -8.80 -1.90 5.75
N ILE A 86 -8.77 -1.45 7.01
CA ILE A 86 -8.05 -2.13 8.09
C ILE A 86 -8.60 -3.55 8.28
N GLU A 87 -9.92 -3.72 8.27
CA GLU A 87 -10.54 -5.05 8.39
C GLU A 87 -10.17 -5.97 7.21
N GLN A 88 -10.21 -5.47 5.97
CA GLN A 88 -9.80 -6.24 4.79
C GLN A 88 -8.32 -6.65 4.85
N LEU A 89 -7.44 -5.71 5.21
CA LEU A 89 -6.01 -5.98 5.37
C LEU A 89 -5.75 -7.00 6.49
N GLY A 90 -6.46 -6.87 7.62
CA GLY A 90 -6.39 -7.80 8.74
C GLY A 90 -6.84 -9.21 8.35
N LYS A 91 -7.93 -9.35 7.59
CA LYS A 91 -8.41 -10.64 7.04
C LYS A 91 -7.38 -11.31 6.14
N ARG A 92 -6.60 -10.53 5.37
CA ARG A 92 -5.50 -11.05 4.57
C ARG A 92 -4.23 -11.38 5.38
N GLY A 93 -4.18 -11.03 6.66
CA GLY A 93 -3.02 -11.24 7.53
C GLY A 93 -1.93 -10.17 7.40
N CYS A 94 -2.27 -8.98 6.88
CA CYS A 94 -1.35 -7.85 6.87
C CYS A 94 -1.14 -7.37 8.32
N GLN A 95 0.12 -7.34 8.77
CA GLN A 95 0.45 -7.05 10.17
C GLN A 95 0.69 -5.56 10.45
N HIS A 96 0.92 -4.74 9.40
CA HIS A 96 1.26 -3.32 9.53
C HIS A 96 0.51 -2.51 8.47
N ALA A 97 -0.25 -1.49 8.90
CA ALA A 97 -1.08 -0.64 8.05
C ALA A 97 -1.17 0.79 8.59
#